data_AF-A0A1I2KZ11-F1
#
_entry.id   AF-A0A1I2KZ11-F1
#
_cell.length_a   1.000
_cell.length_b   1.000
_cell.length_c   1.000
_cell.angle_alpha   90.00
_cell.angle_beta   90.00
_cell.angle_gamma   90.00
#
_symmetry.space_group_name_H-M   'P 1'
#
loop_
_entity.id
_entity.type
_entity.pdbx_description
1 polymer ?
#
loop_
_entity_poly.entity_id
_entity_poly.type
_entity_poly.pdbx_seq_one_letter_code
_entity_poly.pdbx_strand_id
1 'polypeptide(L)'
;MFKGSVSGLLLASLLWIAGCSPLPEVPFDGRRFLYNNAEYNLHPQLEIKEEAAGKAVAETDSGEAIRTIKGLPQDRWLAIRNGHTNRCSVYTEKSLGEISLEEFAPTKMILLEYAPEEKQRATIRDKGKIGRLVRAMSEQPTAKLPENLKPARVQYIHLTSGKYQPVVYVLRFETYPGGKRYLIGKKVVELDENFPDLLP
;
A
#
# COMPACT_ATOMS: atom_id res chain seq x y z
N MET A 1 -26.35 33.12 -66.93
CA MET A 1 -26.92 31.84 -66.44
C MET A 1 -26.53 31.67 -64.98
N PHE A 2 -27.50 31.84 -64.07
CA PHE A 2 -27.37 31.51 -62.65
C PHE A 2 -27.71 30.03 -62.44
N LYS A 3 -26.86 29.31 -61.72
CA LYS A 3 -27.17 28.21 -60.77
C LYS A 3 -26.01 28.26 -59.79
N GLY A 4 -26.17 28.54 -58.51
CA GLY A 4 -27.24 28.14 -57.60
C GLY A 4 -26.51 27.52 -56.41
N SER A 5 -26.57 28.21 -55.28
CA SER A 5 -25.76 28.03 -54.10
C SER A 5 -26.32 26.95 -53.15
N VAL A 6 -25.49 26.62 -52.15
CA VAL A 6 -25.81 26.00 -50.85
C VAL A 6 -26.13 24.51 -50.81
N SER A 7 -25.19 23.75 -50.24
CA SER A 7 -25.38 22.83 -49.11
C SER A 7 -24.18 21.91 -49.09
N GLY A 8 -23.45 21.72 -48.01
CA GLY A 8 -23.59 22.16 -46.64
C GLY A 8 -22.34 21.62 -45.95
N LEU A 9 -22.13 22.09 -44.73
CA LEU A 9 -21.12 21.57 -43.82
C LEU A 9 -21.01 20.03 -43.91
N LEU A 10 -19.89 19.51 -44.37
CA LEU A 10 -19.33 18.29 -43.80
C LEU A 10 -18.33 18.78 -42.74
N LEU A 11 -18.87 19.18 -41.58
CA LEU A 11 -18.69 18.41 -40.34
C LEU A 11 -17.23 17.96 -40.24
N ALA A 12 -16.31 18.73 -39.67
CA ALA A 12 -16.30 19.13 -38.26
C ALA A 12 -16.68 17.99 -37.29
N SER A 13 -16.25 16.75 -37.58
CA SER A 13 -16.32 15.61 -36.64
C SER A 13 -15.09 14.71 -36.66
N LEU A 14 -13.91 15.28 -36.96
CA LEU A 14 -12.61 14.66 -36.63
C LEU A 14 -12.09 15.04 -35.23
N LEU A 15 -12.90 15.78 -34.47
CA LEU A 15 -12.71 15.99 -33.04
C LEU A 15 -13.65 15.02 -32.32
N TRP A 16 -13.15 14.38 -31.26
CA TRP A 16 -13.85 13.47 -30.34
C TRP A 16 -13.79 11.96 -30.63
N ILE A 17 -12.61 11.44 -31.01
CA ILE A 17 -12.16 10.15 -30.45
C ILE A 17 -10.94 10.42 -29.58
N ALA A 18 -11.12 11.27 -28.57
CA ALA A 18 -10.46 11.01 -27.29
C ALA A 18 -11.21 9.78 -26.74
N GLY A 19 -10.84 8.57 -27.13
CA GLY A 19 -9.62 7.97 -26.63
C GLY A 19 -9.78 7.51 -25.19
N CYS A 20 -10.99 7.56 -24.62
CA CYS A 20 -11.37 6.81 -23.43
C CYS A 20 -12.11 5.56 -23.89
N SER A 21 -11.38 4.55 -24.37
CA SER A 21 -11.94 3.20 -24.28
C SER A 21 -12.29 2.98 -22.80
N PRO A 22 -13.52 2.53 -22.49
CA PRO A 22 -13.88 2.25 -21.10
C PRO A 22 -12.83 1.29 -20.52
N LEU A 23 -12.40 1.56 -19.29
CA LEU A 23 -11.47 0.68 -18.62
C LEU A 23 -12.07 -0.73 -18.56
N PRO A 24 -11.26 -1.79 -18.74
CA PRO A 24 -11.74 -3.14 -18.53
C PRO A 24 -12.28 -3.29 -17.11
N GLU A 25 -13.49 -3.84 -16.98
CA GLU A 25 -14.08 -4.19 -15.70
C GLU A 25 -13.49 -5.50 -15.19
N VAL A 26 -13.17 -5.56 -13.89
CA VAL A 26 -12.47 -6.67 -13.26
C VAL A 26 -13.23 -7.16 -12.02
N PRO A 27 -13.52 -8.48 -11.90
CA PRO A 27 -14.12 -9.04 -10.69
C PRO A 27 -13.22 -8.83 -9.48
N PHE A 28 -13.79 -8.34 -8.38
CA PHE A 28 -13.04 -8.01 -7.17
C PHE A 28 -13.75 -8.45 -5.89
N ASP A 29 -13.06 -9.21 -5.05
CA ASP A 29 -13.61 -9.71 -3.78
C ASP A 29 -13.08 -8.99 -2.53
N GLY A 30 -12.35 -7.88 -2.71
CA GLY A 30 -11.71 -7.14 -1.62
C GLY A 30 -10.30 -7.61 -1.28
N ARG A 31 -9.88 -8.81 -1.72
CA ARG A 31 -8.55 -9.37 -1.42
C ARG A 31 -7.79 -9.83 -2.65
N ARG A 32 -8.48 -10.18 -3.72
CA ARG A 32 -7.88 -10.63 -4.96
C ARG A 32 -8.70 -10.21 -6.16
N PHE A 33 -8.04 -10.20 -7.31
CA PHE A 33 -8.69 -10.02 -8.61
C PHE A 33 -7.87 -10.69 -9.73
N LEU A 34 -8.51 -10.90 -10.88
CA LEU A 34 -7.88 -11.40 -12.09
C LEU A 34 -7.71 -10.26 -13.08
N TYR A 35 -6.47 -9.99 -13.50
CA TYR A 35 -6.17 -8.96 -14.49
C TYR A 35 -5.10 -9.48 -15.44
N ASN A 36 -5.37 -9.35 -16.75
CA ASN A 36 -4.43 -9.74 -17.80
C ASN A 36 -3.94 -11.21 -17.69
N ASN A 37 -4.86 -12.13 -17.39
CA ASN A 37 -4.61 -13.56 -17.15
C ASN A 37 -3.71 -13.88 -15.95
N ALA A 38 -3.52 -12.93 -15.02
CA ALA A 38 -2.77 -13.14 -13.79
C ALA A 38 -3.63 -12.83 -12.56
N GLU A 39 -3.38 -13.56 -11.48
CA GLU A 39 -4.06 -13.38 -10.20
C GLU A 39 -3.26 -12.41 -9.33
N TYR A 40 -3.90 -11.34 -8.87
CA TYR A 40 -3.32 -10.36 -7.99
C TYR A 40 -3.93 -10.50 -6.60
N ASN A 41 -3.09 -10.44 -5.57
CA ASN A 41 -3.50 -10.57 -4.18
C ASN A 41 -3.11 -9.31 -3.40
N LEU A 42 -4.00 -8.87 -2.54
CA LEU A 42 -3.76 -7.79 -1.58
C LEU A 42 -2.61 -8.20 -0.67
N HIS A 43 -1.58 -7.36 -0.61
CA HIS A 43 -0.51 -7.54 0.35
C HIS A 43 -0.86 -6.80 1.66
N PRO A 44 -1.06 -7.50 2.78
CA PRO A 44 -1.70 -6.91 3.97
C PRO A 44 -0.85 -5.89 4.72
N GLN A 45 0.45 -5.80 4.42
CA GLN A 45 1.37 -4.81 5.02
C GLN A 45 2.06 -3.89 4.01
N LEU A 46 1.68 -3.90 2.73
CA LEU A 46 2.29 -3.00 1.74
C LEU A 46 1.31 -1.93 1.31
N GLU A 47 1.81 -0.69 1.30
CA GLU A 47 1.06 0.47 0.87
C GLU A 47 1.94 1.40 0.03
N ILE A 48 1.30 2.23 -0.77
CA ILE A 48 1.93 3.41 -1.38
C ILE A 48 1.15 4.65 -1.00
N LYS A 49 1.81 5.82 -1.09
CA LYS A 49 1.08 7.08 -1.06
C LYS A 49 0.34 7.31 -2.39
N GLU A 50 -0.75 8.05 -2.35
CA GLU A 50 -1.56 8.33 -3.55
C GLU A 50 -0.76 9.01 -4.67
N GLU A 51 0.20 9.88 -4.34
CA GLU A 51 1.08 10.52 -5.35
C GLU A 51 1.99 9.54 -6.10
N ALA A 52 2.23 8.35 -5.53
CA ALA A 52 3.00 7.28 -6.16
C ALA A 52 2.15 6.38 -7.07
N ALA A 53 0.82 6.49 -7.00
CA ALA A 53 -0.06 5.81 -7.93
C ALA A 53 0.06 6.43 -9.33
N GLY A 54 0.08 5.57 -10.35
CA GLY A 54 0.14 5.95 -11.75
C GLY A 54 -1.23 6.08 -12.39
N LYS A 55 -1.30 5.77 -13.69
CA LYS A 55 -2.55 5.75 -14.45
C LYS A 55 -3.43 4.57 -14.04
N ALA A 56 -4.74 4.75 -14.18
CA ALA A 56 -5.70 3.65 -14.11
C ALA A 56 -5.53 2.72 -15.32
N VAL A 57 -5.70 1.42 -15.11
CA VAL A 57 -5.53 0.37 -16.13
C VAL A 57 -6.71 -0.58 -16.21
N ALA A 58 -7.55 -0.58 -15.20
CA ALA A 58 -8.82 -1.30 -15.11
C ALA A 58 -9.67 -0.65 -14.01
N GLU A 59 -10.93 -1.05 -13.93
CA GLU A 59 -11.85 -0.69 -12.86
C GLU A 59 -12.40 -1.97 -12.26
N THR A 60 -12.58 -2.03 -10.94
CA THR A 60 -13.29 -3.14 -10.32
C THR A 60 -14.78 -3.06 -10.66
N ASP A 61 -15.49 -4.18 -10.53
CA ASP A 61 -16.97 -4.20 -10.57
C ASP A 61 -17.64 -3.25 -9.55
N SER A 62 -16.95 -2.92 -8.45
CA SER A 62 -17.35 -1.91 -7.46
C SER A 62 -17.07 -0.46 -7.86
N GLY A 63 -16.44 -0.21 -9.00
CA GLY A 63 -16.12 1.12 -9.51
C GLY A 63 -14.79 1.71 -9.01
N GLU A 64 -13.92 0.90 -8.41
CA GLU A 64 -12.62 1.33 -7.90
C GLU A 64 -11.55 1.23 -8.98
N ALA A 65 -10.81 2.32 -9.21
CA ALA A 65 -9.74 2.32 -10.20
C ALA A 65 -8.55 1.45 -9.76
N ILE A 66 -8.21 0.45 -10.58
CA ILE A 66 -6.97 -0.31 -10.48
C ILE A 66 -5.87 0.49 -11.18
N ARG A 67 -4.81 0.84 -10.44
CA ARG A 67 -3.76 1.76 -10.89
C ARG A 67 -2.40 1.09 -10.92
N THR A 68 -1.57 1.51 -11.87
CA THR A 68 -0.12 1.21 -11.86
C THR A 68 0.57 1.85 -10.65
N ILE A 69 1.75 1.35 -10.29
CA ILE A 69 2.63 2.00 -9.32
C ILE A 69 3.84 2.58 -10.04
N LYS A 70 4.13 3.88 -9.85
CA LYS A 70 5.26 4.54 -10.53
C LYS A 70 6.58 3.85 -10.18
N GLY A 71 7.36 3.48 -11.20
CA GLY A 71 8.66 2.84 -11.02
C GLY A 71 8.63 1.34 -10.78
N LEU A 72 7.45 0.71 -10.69
CA LEU A 72 7.30 -0.74 -10.57
C LEU A 72 6.65 -1.36 -11.81
N PRO A 73 7.00 -2.61 -12.17
CA PRO A 73 6.39 -3.30 -13.31
C PRO A 73 4.90 -3.56 -13.09
N GLN A 74 4.05 -3.12 -14.03
CA GLN A 74 2.59 -3.26 -13.97
C GLN A 74 2.11 -4.72 -13.94
N ASP A 75 2.84 -5.62 -14.61
CA ASP A 75 2.59 -7.07 -14.65
C ASP A 75 2.82 -7.77 -13.30
N ARG A 76 3.31 -7.02 -12.30
CA ARG A 76 3.70 -7.50 -10.99
C ARG A 76 3.05 -6.72 -9.86
N TRP A 77 2.82 -5.42 -10.07
CA TRP A 77 2.44 -4.48 -9.03
C TRP A 77 1.30 -3.58 -9.47
N LEU A 78 0.21 -3.63 -8.72
CA LEU A 78 -0.95 -2.78 -8.89
C LEU A 78 -1.37 -2.18 -7.55
N ALA A 79 -2.13 -1.11 -7.59
CA ALA A 79 -2.65 -0.46 -6.39
C ALA A 79 -4.11 -0.03 -6.58
N ILE A 80 -4.88 -0.10 -5.51
CA ILE A 80 -6.24 0.43 -5.43
C ILE A 80 -6.26 1.46 -4.29
N ARG A 81 -6.86 2.63 -4.55
CA ARG A 81 -6.94 3.70 -3.55
C ARG A 81 -7.77 3.23 -2.37
N ASN A 82 -7.30 3.49 -1.15
CA ASN A 82 -8.11 3.27 0.03
C ASN A 82 -9.05 4.47 0.20
N GLY A 83 -10.36 4.25 0.23
CA GLY A 83 -11.37 5.31 0.30
C GLY A 83 -11.30 6.19 1.55
N HIS A 84 -10.55 5.80 2.58
CA HIS A 84 -10.48 6.51 3.86
C HIS A 84 -9.14 7.21 4.13
N THR A 85 -8.14 7.07 3.25
CA THR A 85 -6.80 7.63 3.45
C THR A 85 -6.19 8.13 2.14
N ASN A 86 -5.11 8.90 2.21
CA ASN A 86 -4.29 9.27 1.04
C ASN A 86 -3.30 8.15 0.64
N ARG A 87 -3.63 6.90 0.96
CA ARG A 87 -2.81 5.71 0.69
C ARG A 87 -3.53 4.80 -0.29
N CYS A 88 -2.77 3.96 -0.98
CA CYS A 88 -3.31 2.91 -1.81
C CYS A 88 -2.82 1.56 -1.28
N SER A 89 -3.73 0.61 -1.21
CA SER A 89 -3.44 -0.79 -0.93
C SER A 89 -2.68 -1.38 -2.10
N VAL A 90 -1.61 -2.13 -1.82
CA VAL A 90 -0.77 -2.76 -2.85
C VAL A 90 -1.24 -4.18 -3.13
N TYR A 91 -1.35 -4.49 -4.41
CA TYR A 91 -1.65 -5.82 -4.92
C TYR A 91 -0.44 -6.34 -5.69
N THR A 92 -0.04 -7.57 -5.37
CA THR A 92 1.08 -8.25 -6.00
C THR A 92 0.57 -9.43 -6.81
N GLU A 93 1.13 -9.62 -7.99
CA GLU A 93 0.86 -10.82 -8.79
C GLU A 93 1.32 -12.08 -8.03
N LYS A 94 0.51 -13.14 -8.07
CA LYS A 94 0.64 -14.35 -7.25
C LYS A 94 1.98 -15.07 -7.39
N SER A 95 2.57 -15.10 -8.59
CA SER A 95 3.85 -15.77 -8.84
C SER A 95 5.04 -15.07 -8.19
N LEU A 96 4.90 -13.80 -7.79
CA LEU A 96 5.93 -13.10 -7.00
C LEU A 96 6.13 -13.73 -5.61
N GLY A 97 5.15 -14.47 -5.12
CA GLY A 97 5.14 -14.99 -3.76
C GLY A 97 4.94 -13.89 -2.72
N GLU A 98 5.22 -14.25 -1.47
CA GLU A 98 5.06 -13.34 -0.34
C GLU A 98 6.31 -12.49 -0.13
N ILE A 99 6.13 -11.17 -0.10
CA ILE A 99 7.22 -10.23 0.18
C ILE A 99 7.34 -10.06 1.69
N SER A 100 8.10 -10.97 2.30
CA SER A 100 8.38 -10.93 3.73
C SER A 100 9.12 -9.63 4.12
N LEU A 101 9.06 -9.26 5.40
CA LEU A 101 9.80 -8.10 5.90
C LEU A 101 11.33 -8.23 5.69
N GLU A 102 11.87 -9.44 5.74
CA GLU A 102 13.27 -9.72 5.43
C GLU A 102 13.59 -9.47 3.96
N GLU A 103 12.77 -10.01 3.06
CA GLU A 103 12.93 -9.81 1.62
C GLU A 103 12.77 -8.33 1.24
N PHE A 104 11.85 -7.64 1.92
CA PHE A 104 11.65 -6.20 1.77
C PHE A 104 12.92 -5.41 2.09
N ALA A 105 13.80 -5.91 2.96
CA ALA A 105 15.11 -5.35 3.27
C ALA A 105 15.06 -3.84 3.60
N PRO A 106 14.37 -3.43 4.68
CA PRO A 106 14.15 -2.03 4.98
C PRO A 106 15.45 -1.30 5.34
N THR A 107 15.61 -0.08 4.82
CA THR A 107 16.79 0.75 5.03
C THR A 107 16.49 2.05 5.79
N LYS A 108 15.21 2.40 5.91
CA LYS A 108 14.74 3.57 6.66
C LYS A 108 13.39 3.26 7.29
N MET A 109 13.24 3.68 8.54
CA MET A 109 12.04 3.56 9.36
C MET A 109 11.51 4.94 9.69
N ILE A 110 10.20 5.15 9.56
CA ILE A 110 9.50 6.38 9.90
C ILE A 110 8.42 6.02 10.92
N LEU A 111 8.45 6.67 12.07
CA LEU A 111 7.49 6.44 13.15
C LEU A 111 6.38 7.49 13.05
N LEU A 112 5.15 7.03 12.98
CA LEU A 112 3.95 7.84 12.81
C LEU A 112 2.97 7.62 13.97
N GLU A 113 2.28 8.68 14.34
CA GLU A 113 1.08 8.63 15.18
C GLU A 113 -0.08 9.25 14.41
N TYR A 114 -1.23 8.59 14.43
CA TYR A 114 -2.45 9.13 13.85
C TYR A 114 -3.32 9.70 14.98
N ALA A 115 -3.20 11.01 15.25
CA ALA A 115 -4.16 11.77 16.05
C ALA A 115 -3.88 13.28 15.98
N PRO A 116 -4.82 14.14 15.55
CA PRO A 116 -5.88 13.94 14.54
C PRO A 116 -5.36 14.02 13.09
N GLU A 117 -4.08 14.32 12.91
CA GLU A 117 -3.35 14.32 11.63
C GLU A 117 -2.21 13.29 11.70
N GLU A 118 -1.68 12.88 10.55
CA GLU A 118 -0.46 12.04 10.50
C GLU A 118 0.72 12.84 11.06
N LYS A 119 1.17 12.48 12.26
CA LYS A 119 2.32 13.12 12.89
C LYS A 119 3.54 12.22 12.76
N GLN A 120 4.51 12.65 11.95
CA GLN A 120 5.81 12.03 11.93
C GLN A 120 6.57 12.33 13.23
N ARG A 121 6.86 11.29 14.01
CA ARG A 121 7.59 11.39 15.27
C ARG A 121 9.09 11.32 15.08
N ALA A 122 9.56 10.41 14.25
CA ALA A 122 10.98 10.22 14.00
C ALA A 122 11.25 9.58 12.63
N THR A 123 12.43 9.83 12.10
CA THR A 123 13.02 9.04 11.01
C THR A 123 14.29 8.38 11.51
N ILE A 124 14.38 7.06 11.42
CA ILE A 124 15.51 6.25 11.86
C ILE A 124 16.14 5.58 10.65
N ARG A 125 17.46 5.74 10.50
CA ARG A 125 18.31 5.09 9.47
C ARG A 125 19.38 4.18 10.09
N ASP A 126 19.32 3.99 11.40
CA ASP A 126 20.22 3.11 12.15
C ASP A 126 19.94 1.65 11.75
N LYS A 127 20.92 1.03 11.07
CA LYS A 127 20.82 -0.35 10.59
C LYS A 127 20.68 -1.36 11.72
N GLY A 128 21.28 -1.11 12.88
CA GLY A 128 21.18 -1.98 14.05
C GLY A 128 19.78 -1.96 14.66
N LYS A 129 19.16 -0.78 14.76
CA LYS A 129 17.76 -0.65 15.22
C LYS A 129 16.79 -1.30 14.25
N ILE A 130 16.94 -1.06 12.95
CA ILE A 130 16.08 -1.67 11.92
C ILE A 130 16.27 -3.19 11.89
N GLY A 131 17.51 -3.68 11.95
CA GLY A 131 17.81 -5.11 11.99
C GLY A 131 17.19 -5.82 13.20
N ARG A 132 17.16 -5.18 14.37
CA ARG A 132 16.47 -5.72 15.55
C ARG A 132 14.95 -5.80 15.36
N LEU A 133 14.33 -4.81 14.73
CA LEU A 133 12.91 -4.83 14.39
C LEU A 133 12.58 -5.98 13.44
N VAL A 134 13.35 -6.12 12.36
CA VAL A 134 13.19 -7.21 11.39
C VAL A 134 13.35 -8.56 12.12
N ARG A 135 14.41 -8.70 12.91
CA ARG A 135 14.66 -9.90 13.71
C ARG A 135 13.50 -10.25 14.64
N ALA A 136 12.98 -9.28 15.39
CA ALA A 136 11.84 -9.52 16.28
C ALA A 136 10.62 -10.04 15.50
N MET A 137 10.29 -9.39 14.38
CA MET A 137 9.18 -9.80 13.52
C MET A 137 9.40 -11.12 12.79
N SER A 138 10.64 -11.59 12.63
CA SER A 138 10.92 -12.86 11.96
C SER A 138 11.06 -14.02 12.94
N GLU A 139 11.90 -13.86 13.95
CA GLU A 139 12.39 -14.96 14.79
C GLU A 139 11.52 -15.21 16.03
N GLN A 140 10.85 -14.18 16.57
CA GLN A 140 10.06 -14.35 17.79
C GLN A 140 8.75 -15.12 17.54
N PRO A 141 8.25 -15.90 18.51
CA PRO A 141 7.01 -16.64 18.36
C PRO A 141 5.81 -15.71 18.22
N THR A 142 4.75 -16.20 17.58
CA THR A 142 3.49 -15.46 17.49
C THR A 142 2.86 -15.35 18.88
N ALA A 143 2.56 -14.12 19.30
CA ALA A 143 1.85 -13.82 20.53
C ALA A 143 0.34 -13.59 20.27
N LYS A 144 -0.44 -13.53 21.35
CA LYS A 144 -1.84 -13.09 21.32
C LYS A 144 -1.96 -11.71 21.94
N LEU A 145 -2.77 -10.85 21.33
CA LEU A 145 -3.09 -9.56 21.92
C LEU A 145 -4.01 -9.75 23.14
N PRO A 146 -3.93 -8.87 24.15
CA PRO A 146 -4.90 -8.85 25.24
C PRO A 146 -6.32 -8.58 24.73
N GLU A 147 -7.25 -9.51 24.95
CA GLU A 147 -8.61 -9.46 24.39
C GLU A 147 -9.50 -8.37 25.00
N ASN A 148 -9.29 -8.03 26.28
CA ASN A 148 -10.16 -7.12 27.05
C ASN A 148 -9.51 -5.77 27.38
N LEU A 149 -8.37 -5.44 26.75
CA LEU A 149 -7.69 -4.18 26.97
C LEU A 149 -7.61 -3.41 25.66
N LYS A 150 -7.83 -2.10 25.74
CA LYS A 150 -7.50 -1.20 24.64
C LYS A 150 -6.02 -0.81 24.76
N PRO A 151 -5.30 -0.69 23.63
CA PRO A 151 -3.94 -0.16 23.67
C PRO A 151 -3.97 1.27 24.22
N ALA A 152 -3.06 1.56 25.15
CA ALA A 152 -2.84 2.90 25.69
C ALA A 152 -2.19 3.83 24.65
N ARG A 153 -1.39 3.26 23.74
CA ARG A 153 -0.76 3.97 22.63
C ARG A 153 -0.70 3.08 21.40
N VAL A 154 -1.00 3.64 20.23
CA VAL A 154 -0.87 2.99 18.92
C VAL A 154 0.00 3.85 18.04
N GLN A 155 0.98 3.24 17.39
CA GLN A 155 1.91 3.89 16.47
C GLN A 155 2.10 3.04 15.24
N TYR A 156 2.46 3.68 14.15
CA TYR A 156 2.69 3.03 12.87
C TYR A 156 4.15 3.20 12.49
N ILE A 157 4.75 2.09 12.06
CA ILE A 157 6.14 2.01 11.66
C ILE A 157 6.14 1.81 10.15
N HIS A 158 6.50 2.87 9.43
CA HIS A 158 6.61 2.86 7.99
C HIS A 158 8.05 2.57 7.59
N LEU A 159 8.25 1.39 7.02
CA LEU A 159 9.54 0.91 6.57
C LEU A 159 9.65 1.11 5.06
N THR A 160 10.78 1.64 4.62
CA THR A 160 11.07 1.88 3.21
C THR A 160 12.29 1.08 2.79
N SER A 161 12.26 0.58 1.56
CA SER A 161 13.31 -0.22 0.95
C SER A 161 13.97 0.54 -0.20
N GLY A 162 15.24 0.22 -0.48
CA GLY A 162 15.87 0.58 -1.75
C GLY A 162 15.35 -0.25 -2.93
N LYS A 163 14.91 -1.49 -2.67
CA LYS A 163 14.52 -2.49 -3.70
C LYS A 163 13.13 -2.24 -4.27
N TYR A 164 12.19 -1.80 -3.44
CA TYR A 164 10.76 -1.73 -3.78
C TYR A 164 10.21 -0.29 -3.76
N GLN A 165 10.99 0.72 -4.16
CA GLN A 165 10.44 2.07 -4.19
C GLN A 165 9.30 2.17 -5.22
N PRO A 166 8.18 2.85 -4.88
CA PRO A 166 7.91 3.70 -3.72
C PRO A 166 7.11 3.02 -2.58
N VAL A 167 7.06 1.69 -2.56
CA VAL A 167 6.29 0.90 -1.59
C VAL A 167 6.83 1.06 -0.16
N VAL A 168 5.90 1.09 0.78
CA VAL A 168 6.14 1.14 2.23
C VAL A 168 5.62 -0.15 2.85
N TYR A 169 6.42 -0.76 3.71
CA TYR A 169 5.99 -1.85 4.57
C TYR A 169 5.51 -1.27 5.90
N VAL A 170 4.27 -1.55 6.28
CA VAL A 170 3.61 -0.97 7.45
C VAL A 170 3.54 -2.02 8.56
N LEU A 171 4.08 -1.67 9.72
CA LEU A 171 3.86 -2.38 10.98
C LEU A 171 3.11 -1.47 11.94
N ARG A 172 2.37 -2.06 12.87
CA ARG A 172 1.74 -1.35 13.98
C ARG A 172 2.44 -1.72 15.27
N PHE A 173 2.74 -0.73 16.08
CA PHE A 173 3.30 -0.88 17.42
C PHE A 173 2.25 -0.44 18.43
N GLU A 174 1.97 -1.32 19.38
CA GLU A 174 0.97 -1.08 20.42
C GLU A 174 1.59 -1.20 21.79
N THR A 175 1.27 -0.24 22.66
CA THR A 175 1.59 -0.31 24.08
C THR A 175 0.29 -0.47 24.87
N TYR A 176 0.22 -1.50 25.68
CA TYR A 176 -0.91 -1.80 26.55
C TYR A 176 -0.65 -1.34 27.98
N PRO A 177 -1.71 -1.19 28.81
CA PRO A 177 -1.56 -0.94 30.25
C PRO A 177 -0.60 -1.95 30.89
N GLY A 178 0.25 -1.47 31.81
CA GLY A 178 1.30 -2.29 32.43
C GLY A 178 2.58 -2.42 31.61
N GLY A 179 2.74 -1.66 30.52
CA GLY A 179 4.01 -1.56 29.78
C GLY A 179 4.26 -2.67 28.76
N LYS A 180 3.28 -3.56 28.52
CA LYS A 180 3.39 -4.60 27.49
C LYS A 180 3.40 -3.98 26.09
N ARG A 181 4.34 -4.41 25.26
CA ARG A 181 4.59 -3.85 23.93
C ARG A 181 4.42 -4.93 22.87
N TYR A 182 3.72 -4.62 21.79
CA TYR A 182 3.48 -5.55 20.69
C TYR A 182 3.84 -4.93 19.35
N LEU A 183 4.47 -5.71 18.48
CA LEU A 183 4.56 -5.43 17.05
C LEU A 183 3.54 -6.28 16.31
N ILE A 184 2.86 -5.66 15.35
CA ILE A 184 1.77 -6.25 14.61
C ILE A 184 2.05 -6.02 13.13
N GLY A 185 2.14 -7.12 12.40
CA GLY A 185 2.25 -7.16 10.94
C GLY A 185 1.52 -8.40 10.45
N LYS A 186 2.22 -9.27 9.71
CA LYS A 186 1.68 -10.59 9.32
C LYS A 186 1.39 -11.48 10.53
N LYS A 187 2.22 -11.34 11.58
CA LYS A 187 2.00 -11.94 12.90
C LYS A 187 2.05 -10.86 13.98
N VAL A 188 1.61 -11.23 15.17
CA VAL A 188 1.75 -10.44 16.39
C VAL A 188 2.95 -10.96 17.15
N VAL A 189 3.80 -10.06 17.64
CA VAL A 189 4.98 -10.37 18.44
C VAL A 189 4.95 -9.53 19.71
N GLU A 190 5.08 -10.19 20.87
CA GLU A 190 5.27 -9.50 22.15
C GLU A 190 6.74 -9.16 22.32
N LEU A 191 7.03 -7.90 22.57
CA LEU A 191 8.40 -7.42 22.75
C LEU A 191 8.79 -7.52 24.21
N ASP A 192 9.94 -8.14 24.46
CA ASP A 192 10.56 -8.16 25.79
C ASP A 192 10.93 -6.74 26.27
N GLU A 193 11.15 -6.58 27.57
CA GLU A 193 11.52 -5.30 28.19
C GLU A 193 12.87 -4.74 27.69
N ASN A 194 13.77 -5.63 27.25
CA ASN A 194 15.09 -5.28 26.75
C ASN A 194 15.07 -4.81 25.29
N PHE A 195 13.97 -5.02 24.58
CA PHE A 195 13.79 -4.48 23.25
C PHE A 195 13.86 -2.96 23.39
N PRO A 196 14.91 -2.34 22.82
CA PRO A 196 15.16 -0.93 23.04
C PRO A 196 13.92 -0.19 22.57
N ASP A 197 13.46 0.77 23.38
CA ASP A 197 12.42 1.65 22.92
C ASP A 197 12.85 2.19 21.55
N LEU A 198 12.09 1.81 20.53
CA LEU A 198 12.32 2.30 19.16
C LEU A 198 12.01 3.80 19.08
N LEU A 199 11.59 4.39 20.20
CA LEU A 199 10.97 5.68 20.35
C LEU A 199 11.69 6.43 21.49
N PRO A 200 12.13 7.67 21.26
CA PRO A 200 12.42 8.60 22.35
C PRO A 200 11.14 9.05 23.08
#